data_AF-A0A0F9F483-F1
#
_entry.id   AF-A0A0F9F483-F1
#
_cell.length_a   1.000
_cell.length_b   1.000
_cell.length_c   1.000
_cell.angle_alpha   90.00
_cell.angle_beta   90.00
_cell.angle_gamma   90.00
#
_symmetry.space_group_name_H-M   'P 1'
#
loop_
_entity.id
_entity.type
_entity.pdbx_description
1 polymer ?
#
loop_
_entity_poly.entity_id
_entity_poly.type
_entity_poly.pdbx_seq_one_letter_code
_entity_poly.pdbx_strand_id
1 'polypeptide(L)'
;LDYDLSETIYALEALSAMPDKEAVQALTRFLAFQNSRQLAGITPRDNRVVIATIRAIKNAKSKAGSEELLRAKYAGYPAVVGREADKALRSL
;
A
#
# COMPACT_ATOMS: atom_id res chain seq x y z
N LEU A 1 4.17 18.46 -13.47
CA LEU A 1 4.85 17.44 -12.65
C LEU A 1 4.27 17.56 -11.25
N ASP A 2 3.65 16.50 -10.74
CA ASP A 2 3.09 16.48 -9.38
C ASP A 2 4.23 16.01 -8.45
N TYR A 3 4.97 16.98 -7.91
CA TYR A 3 6.22 16.74 -7.18
C TYR A 3 5.96 15.89 -5.92
N ASP A 4 4.87 16.21 -5.20
CA ASP A 4 4.42 15.52 -3.98
C ASP A 4 4.15 14.02 -4.19
N LEU A 5 3.59 13.65 -5.33
CA LEU A 5 3.32 12.25 -5.65
C LEU A 5 4.61 11.46 -5.82
N SER A 6 5.59 12.05 -6.52
CA SER A 6 6.85 11.38 -6.80
C SER A 6 7.65 11.22 -5.51
N GLU A 7 7.72 12.25 -4.68
CA GLU A 7 8.35 12.19 -3.36
C GLU A 7 7.71 11.13 -2.45
N THR A 8 6.37 11.05 -2.45
CA THR A 8 5.66 10.02 -1.69
C THR A 8 6.03 8.62 -2.15
N ILE A 9 6.08 8.37 -3.46
CA ILE A 9 6.45 7.06 -4.01
C ILE A 9 7.90 6.72 -3.63
N TYR A 10 8.83 7.67 -3.76
CA TYR A 10 10.23 7.44 -3.37
C TYR A 10 10.38 7.14 -1.87
N ALA A 11 9.62 7.81 -1.02
CA ALA A 11 9.62 7.53 0.42
C ALA A 11 9.11 6.11 0.73
N LEU A 12 8.05 5.66 0.05
CA LEU A 12 7.53 4.29 0.20
C LEU A 12 8.55 3.24 -0.26
N GLU A 13 9.26 3.50 -1.36
CA GLU A 13 10.31 2.63 -1.86
C GLU A 13 11.49 2.55 -0.88
N ALA A 14 11.93 3.69 -0.33
CA ALA A 14 12.97 3.74 0.68
C ALA A 14 12.60 2.93 1.94
N LEU A 15 11.37 3.10 2.45
CA LEU A 15 10.86 2.33 3.59
C LEU A 15 10.84 0.82 3.30
N SER A 16 10.55 0.42 2.07
CA SER A 16 10.52 -1.00 1.69
C SER A 16 11.89 -1.68 1.73
N ALA A 17 12.97 -0.91 1.60
CA ALA A 17 14.34 -1.39 1.65
C ALA A 17 14.89 -1.47 3.08
N MET A 18 14.18 -0.93 4.07
CA MET A 18 14.59 -0.98 5.48
C MET A 18 14.15 -2.32 6.09
N PRO A 19 15.07 -3.11 6.68
CA PRO A 19 14.75 -4.40 7.30
C PRO A 19 14.08 -4.27 8.69
N ASP A 20 13.51 -3.10 8.97
CA ASP A 20 13.01 -2.68 10.27
C ASP A 20 11.49 -2.93 10.38
N LYS A 21 11.06 -3.42 11.55
CA LYS A 21 9.65 -3.69 11.89
C LYS A 21 8.80 -2.41 11.91
N GLU A 22 9.37 -1.27 12.26
CA GLU A 22 8.72 0.04 12.35
C GLU A 22 8.41 0.56 10.95
N ALA A 23 9.33 0.43 9.98
CA ALA A 23 9.07 0.73 8.57
C ALA A 23 7.89 -0.07 8.01
N VAL A 24 7.83 -1.38 8.29
CA VAL A 24 6.67 -2.21 7.88
C VAL A 24 5.38 -1.74 8.54
N GLN A 25 5.41 -1.41 9.83
CA GLN A 25 4.23 -0.88 10.52
C GLN A 25 3.77 0.44 9.93
N ALA A 26 4.69 1.34 9.57
CA ALA A 26 4.37 2.60 8.93
C ALA A 26 3.68 2.37 7.57
N LEU A 27 4.21 1.48 6.74
CA LEU A 27 3.61 1.09 5.46
C LEU A 27 2.21 0.49 5.65
N THR A 28 2.05 -0.43 6.61
CA THR A 28 0.74 -1.05 6.92
C THR A 28 -0.27 -0.01 7.41
N ARG A 29 0.12 0.89 8.31
CA ARG A 29 -0.75 1.98 8.80
C ARG A 29 -1.15 2.92 7.67
N PHE A 30 -0.24 3.22 6.77
CA PHE A 30 -0.54 4.06 5.61
C PHE A 30 -1.53 3.38 4.67
N LEU A 31 -1.38 2.08 4.40
CA LEU A 31 -2.37 1.33 3.62
C LEU A 31 -3.74 1.29 4.33
N ALA A 32 -3.76 1.07 5.65
CA ALA A 32 -4.98 1.08 6.45
C ALA A 32 -5.73 2.42 6.37
N PHE A 33 -4.99 3.52 6.38
CA PHE A 33 -5.54 4.87 6.18
C PHE A 33 -6.19 5.00 4.80
N GLN A 34 -5.49 4.59 3.74
CA GLN A 34 -6.06 4.63 2.38
C GLN A 34 -7.30 3.76 2.26
N ASN A 35 -7.25 2.52 2.78
CA ASN A 35 -8.39 1.60 2.80
C ASN A 35 -9.62 2.22 3.48
N SER A 36 -9.42 2.85 4.63
CA SER A 36 -10.49 3.51 5.38
C SER A 36 -11.09 4.69 4.60
N ARG A 37 -10.25 5.47 3.91
CA ARG A 37 -10.73 6.55 3.03
C ARG A 37 -11.54 6.02 1.85
N GLN A 38 -11.04 4.99 1.17
CA GLN A 38 -11.74 4.38 0.04
C GLN A 38 -13.11 3.83 0.47
N LEU A 39 -13.18 3.13 1.60
CA LEU A 39 -14.43 2.61 2.15
C LEU A 39 -15.40 3.73 2.55
N ALA A 40 -14.91 4.89 2.96
CA ALA A 40 -15.70 6.09 3.21
C ALA A 40 -16.11 6.84 1.92
N GLY A 41 -15.82 6.28 0.74
CA GLY A 41 -16.11 6.91 -0.56
C GLY A 41 -15.11 8.00 -0.97
N ILE A 42 -14.03 8.20 -0.20
CA ILE A 42 -12.99 9.18 -0.49
C ILE A 42 -11.88 8.48 -1.29
N THR A 43 -12.01 8.52 -2.61
CA THR A 43 -11.04 7.88 -3.51
C THR A 43 -9.72 8.66 -3.55
N PRO A 44 -8.57 7.99 -3.58
CA PRO A 44 -7.29 8.64 -3.84
C PRO A 44 -7.33 9.39 -5.17
N ARG A 45 -6.76 10.60 -5.20
CA ARG A 45 -6.55 11.34 -6.46
C ARG A 45 -5.72 10.52 -7.45
N ASP A 46 -4.79 9.72 -6.93
CA ASP A 46 -3.96 8.83 -7.71
C ASP A 46 -3.75 7.48 -7.00
N ASN A 47 -4.20 6.40 -7.65
CA ASN A 47 -4.06 5.03 -7.14
C ASN A 47 -2.60 4.51 -7.19
N ARG A 48 -1.68 5.21 -7.88
CA ARG A 48 -0.25 4.87 -7.90
C ARG A 48 0.35 4.87 -6.50
N VAL A 49 -0.11 5.74 -5.59
CA VAL A 49 0.32 5.74 -4.18
C VAL A 49 -0.07 4.46 -3.47
N VAL A 50 -1.32 4.03 -3.64
CA VAL A 50 -1.83 2.79 -3.01
C VAL A 50 -1.09 1.58 -3.57
N ILE A 51 -0.90 1.53 -4.90
CA ILE A 51 -0.13 0.47 -5.57
C ILE A 51 1.32 0.44 -5.08
N ALA A 52 1.98 1.60 -4.97
CA ALA A 52 3.35 1.70 -4.45
C ALA A 52 3.43 1.20 -3.00
N THR A 53 2.44 1.56 -2.17
CA THR A 53 2.36 1.09 -0.77
C THR A 53 2.20 -0.44 -0.70
N ILE A 54 1.32 -1.02 -1.51
CA ILE A 54 1.12 -2.48 -1.60
C ILE A 54 2.43 -3.17 -2.02
N ARG A 55 3.15 -2.62 -3.00
CA ARG A 55 4.45 -3.14 -3.45
C ARG A 55 5.51 -3.04 -2.36
N ALA A 56 5.56 -1.93 -1.64
CA ALA A 56 6.47 -1.74 -0.53
C ALA A 56 6.25 -2.79 0.57
N ILE A 57 4.99 -3.03 0.96
CA ILE A 57 4.63 -4.08 1.94
C ILE A 57 5.03 -5.47 1.42
N LYS A 58 4.77 -5.77 0.14
CA LYS A 58 5.20 -7.03 -0.49
C LYS A 58 6.71 -7.22 -0.42
N ASN A 59 7.47 -6.17 -0.71
CA ASN A 59 8.93 -6.21 -0.76
C ASN A 59 9.56 -6.35 0.63
N ALA A 60 8.90 -5.82 1.67
CA ALA A 60 9.33 -6.00 3.05
C ALA A 60 9.15 -7.43 3.58
N LYS A 61 8.48 -8.32 2.81
CA LYS A 61 8.34 -9.77 3.12
C LYS A 61 7.81 -10.07 4.53
N SER A 62 6.98 -9.18 5.05
CA SER A 62 6.43 -9.30 6.41
C SER A 62 4.94 -9.59 6.38
N LYS A 63 4.51 -10.57 7.17
CA LYS A 63 3.10 -10.94 7.33
C LYS A 63 2.27 -9.88 8.04
N ALA A 64 2.91 -8.87 8.67
CA ALA A 64 2.24 -7.81 9.41
C ALA A 64 1.30 -6.95 8.54
N GLY A 65 1.49 -6.91 7.23
CA GLY A 65 0.61 -6.18 6.31
C GLY A 65 -0.51 -7.01 5.68
N SER A 66 -0.59 -8.32 5.95
CA SER A 66 -1.51 -9.23 5.25
C SER A 66 -2.99 -8.85 5.37
N GLU A 67 -3.42 -8.43 6.57
CA GLU A 67 -4.80 -8.00 6.80
C GLU A 67 -5.16 -6.77 5.97
N GLU A 68 -4.28 -5.76 5.92
CA GLU A 68 -4.53 -4.54 5.15
C GLU A 68 -4.43 -4.75 3.64
N LEU A 69 -3.60 -5.71 3.19
CA LEU A 69 -3.61 -6.15 1.79
C LEU A 69 -4.94 -6.82 1.43
N LEU A 70 -5.50 -7.64 2.33
CA LEU A 70 -6.82 -8.26 2.12
C LEU A 70 -7.92 -7.19 2.09
N ARG A 71 -7.88 -6.22 3.00
CA ARG A 71 -8.80 -5.07 3.00
C ARG A 71 -8.69 -4.29 1.69
N ALA A 72 -7.48 -4.01 1.21
CA ALA A 72 -7.27 -3.30 -0.06
C ALA A 72 -7.89 -4.04 -1.26
N LYS A 73 -7.88 -5.37 -1.26
CA LYS A 73 -8.52 -6.19 -2.30
C LYS A 73 -10.04 -5.98 -2.36
N TYR A 74 -10.69 -5.73 -1.23
CA TYR A 74 -12.15 -5.63 -1.11
C TYR A 74 -12.68 -4.22 -0.82
N ALA A 75 -11.80 -3.23 -0.65
CA ALA A 75 -12.17 -1.85 -0.33
C ALA A 75 -12.87 -1.09 -1.49
N GLY A 76 -13.10 -1.73 -2.64
CA GLY A 76 -13.78 -1.09 -3.78
C GLY A 76 -12.88 -0.17 -4.61
N TYR A 77 -11.56 -0.38 -4.56
CA TYR A 77 -10.63 0.28 -5.49
C TYR A 77 -10.81 -0.22 -6.94
N PRO A 78 -10.28 0.52 -7.94
CA PRO A 78 -10.16 0.00 -9.30
C PRO A 78 -9.45 -1.35 -9.34
N ALA A 79 -9.85 -2.22 -10.28
CA ALA A 79 -9.39 -3.62 -10.36
C ALA A 79 -7.87 -3.79 -10.39
N VAL A 80 -7.12 -2.80 -10.88
CA VAL A 80 -5.65 -2.81 -10.87
C VAL A 80 -5.06 -2.86 -9.46
N VAL A 81 -5.65 -2.13 -8.50
CA VAL A 81 -5.22 -2.13 -7.09
C VAL A 81 -5.50 -3.48 -6.45
N GLY A 82 -6.71 -4.02 -6.65
CA GLY A 82 -7.08 -5.33 -6.13
C GLY A 82 -6.21 -6.46 -6.67
N ARG A 83 -5.83 -6.42 -7.95
CA ARG A 83 -4.86 -7.36 -8.54
C ARG A 83 -3.48 -7.24 -7.92
N GLU A 84 -3.01 -6.03 -7.63
CA GLU A 84 -1.71 -5.83 -6.99
C GLU A 84 -1.72 -6.35 -5.54
N ALA A 85 -2.81 -6.11 -4.80
CA ALA A 85 -3.00 -6.65 -3.46
C ALA A 85 -3.01 -8.19 -3.45
N ASP A 86 -3.70 -8.81 -4.41
CA ASP A 86 -3.72 -10.28 -4.56
C ASP A 86 -2.32 -10.85 -4.86
N LYS A 87 -1.55 -10.19 -5.73
CA LYS A 87 -0.15 -10.56 -5.99
C LYS A 87 0.72 -10.44 -4.74
N ALA A 88 0.54 -9.38 -3.96
CA ALA A 88 1.28 -9.15 -2.73
C ALA A 88 0.99 -10.25 -1.70
N LEU A 89 -0.28 -10.59 -1.47
CA LEU A 89 -0.70 -11.65 -0.55
C LEU A 89 -0.12 -13.02 -0.90
N ARG A 90 -0.04 -13.37 -2.19
CA ARG A 90 0.56 -14.64 -2.64
C ARG A 90 2.09 -14.69 -2.48
N SER A 91 2.73 -13.55 -2.23
CA SER A 91 4.19 -13.41 -2.19
C SER A 91 4.77 -13.25 -0.78
N LEU A 92 3.91 -13.28 0.25
CA LEU A 92 4.23 -13.24 1.69
C LEU A 92 4.28 -14.65 2.28
#